data_AF-A0A8T5EVS5-F1
#
_entry.id   AF-A0A8T5EVS5-F1
#
_cell.length_a   1.000
_cell.length_b   1.000
_cell.length_c   1.000
_cell.angle_alpha   90.00
_cell.angle_beta   90.00
_cell.angle_gamma   90.00
#
_symmetry.space_group_name_H-M   'P 1'
#
loop_
_entity.id
_entity.type
_entity.pdbx_description
1 polymer ?
#
loop_
_entity_poly.entity_id
_entity_poly.type
_entity_poly.pdbx_seq_one_letter_code
_entity_poly.pdbx_strand_id
1 'polypeptide(L)'
;MIRNYLNFYIEYSVRPFWDKMEKMKLLMITVLFVSLFNINSVIATPAALCMDSDNGLNYYVKGDATGFEVDGETHSTFEDYCANSPTYDTEYNLVEQYCKGDYVYADFYTCPNGCEDGACIDEVVEYTCSDSDETPTNNGYDYFTKGVVIGTDMNDLSIISKVDTCESAITLREYYCNQGFVMSYGTGCKDGCNEGVCVVEDEPSCISEGEYTNGATSPTYQNSCCAGLVGFDTTQNFNTTQDIAPAIVGRGMLCYDPAKGEPVCSAQGTRSEGWYYPNNGGLLRYDNCDNELPPFNEDVQFNLDTSYDYKELIQIKVENTGDTSIWYDVSGCGAKNTYDIFKRNTLEIGGLTHWNELNILNPCSACITLVDFQEIKPGETALIDTWDQTSYHDKPQCEPVQVDIGEYNVVFSYWEENPLTQGEHKHNLKQKISTEFRIGEYDDCTRYYTCADGTQVPKCSTVANVNGNGGGCVCRISPELYCPTNVTAVDDGTTTVSHQICPEGCFCSDNGIVCEAQIGPGGIEPDYPSGDIISCESGCLVKDTCVTFGTRINYADKAAYCGLDNSFEIQNDVDAECNNNYECKTNFCSNGACYDIVGEMAETQGLLEIITNFLSNFFGFE
;
A
#
# COMPACT_ATOMS: atom_id res chain seq x y z
N MET A 1 -89.76 0.38 25.52
CA MET A 1 -89.55 -1.02 25.94
C MET A 1 -88.06 -1.38 26.02
N ILE A 2 -87.27 -1.16 24.96
CA ILE A 2 -85.83 -1.48 24.92
C ILE A 2 -85.02 -0.73 26.01
N ARG A 3 -85.31 0.55 26.24
CA ARG A 3 -84.61 1.36 27.28
C ARG A 3 -84.82 0.82 28.70
N ASN A 4 -85.99 0.26 28.98
CA ASN A 4 -86.28 -0.31 30.30
C ASN A 4 -85.63 -1.69 30.47
N TYR A 5 -85.50 -2.46 29.38
CA TYR A 5 -84.79 -3.74 29.40
C TYR A 5 -83.28 -3.57 29.58
N LEU A 6 -82.70 -2.54 28.94
CA LEU A 6 -81.27 -2.24 29.06
C LEU A 6 -80.91 -1.75 30.47
N ASN A 7 -81.73 -0.87 31.06
CA ASN A 7 -81.53 -0.43 32.44
C ASN A 7 -81.65 -1.58 33.43
N PHE A 8 -82.62 -2.49 33.25
CA PHE A 8 -82.78 -3.65 34.12
C PHE A 8 -81.59 -4.61 34.02
N TYR A 9 -81.05 -4.83 32.82
CA TYR A 9 -79.89 -5.71 32.61
C TYR A 9 -78.60 -5.12 33.21
N ILE A 10 -78.38 -3.80 33.08
CA ILE A 10 -77.23 -3.12 33.67
C ILE A 10 -77.31 -3.17 35.21
N GLU A 11 -78.49 -2.94 35.77
CA GLU A 11 -78.65 -2.87 37.22
C GLU A 11 -78.54 -4.24 37.91
N TYR A 12 -79.02 -5.31 37.26
CA TYR A 12 -79.01 -6.65 37.85
C TYR A 12 -77.80 -7.52 37.49
N SER A 13 -77.22 -7.37 36.30
CA SER A 13 -76.14 -8.26 35.84
C SER A 13 -74.75 -7.63 35.91
N VAL A 14 -74.64 -6.32 35.69
CA VAL A 14 -73.33 -5.64 35.59
C VAL A 14 -72.89 -5.07 36.94
N ARG A 15 -73.83 -4.50 37.71
CA ARG A 15 -73.54 -3.88 39.01
C ARG A 15 -72.94 -4.84 40.06
N PRO A 16 -73.44 -6.08 40.23
CA PRO A 16 -72.85 -7.03 41.17
C PRO A 16 -71.46 -7.51 40.74
N PHE A 17 -71.18 -7.52 39.43
CA PHE A 17 -69.89 -7.92 38.88
C PHE A 17 -68.82 -6.83 39.09
N TRP A 18 -69.19 -5.57 38.88
CA TRP A 18 -68.32 -4.42 39.18
C TRP A 18 -67.96 -4.32 40.66
N ASP A 19 -68.94 -4.53 41.54
CA ASP A 19 -68.74 -4.49 42.99
C ASP A 19 -67.83 -5.65 43.49
N LYS A 20 -67.77 -6.75 42.73
CA LYS A 20 -66.86 -7.87 42.96
C LYS A 20 -65.44 -7.58 42.46
N MET A 21 -65.31 -6.90 41.31
CA MET A 21 -64.02 -6.48 40.76
C MET A 21 -63.33 -5.42 41.63
N GLU A 22 -64.06 -4.44 42.17
CA GLU A 22 -63.46 -3.45 43.08
C GLU A 22 -62.94 -4.10 44.37
N LYS A 23 -63.69 -5.06 44.93
CA LYS A 23 -63.25 -5.81 46.12
C LYS A 23 -62.05 -6.70 45.82
N MET A 24 -61.91 -7.22 44.59
CA MET A 24 -60.75 -8.01 44.17
C MET A 24 -59.51 -7.13 43.95
N LYS A 25 -59.68 -5.91 43.40
CA LYS A 25 -58.60 -4.92 43.30
C LYS A 25 -58.10 -4.49 44.68
N LEU A 26 -59.01 -4.27 45.63
CA LEU A 26 -58.66 -3.91 47.01
C LEU A 26 -57.94 -5.06 47.75
N LEU A 27 -58.30 -6.32 47.46
CA LEU A 27 -57.64 -7.50 48.01
C LEU A 27 -56.24 -7.70 47.43
N MET A 28 -56.04 -7.49 46.12
CA MET A 28 -54.70 -7.55 45.52
C MET A 28 -53.77 -6.45 46.03
N ILE A 29 -54.28 -5.22 46.18
CA ILE A 29 -53.50 -4.10 46.73
C ILE A 29 -53.11 -4.35 48.19
N THR A 30 -54.02 -4.91 49.00
CA THR A 30 -53.70 -5.24 50.41
C THR A 30 -52.73 -6.41 50.53
N VAL A 31 -52.80 -7.43 49.66
CA VAL A 31 -51.80 -8.52 49.62
C VAL A 31 -50.42 -7.99 49.21
N LEU A 32 -50.34 -7.10 48.21
CA LEU A 32 -49.10 -6.43 47.80
C LEU A 32 -48.51 -5.55 48.92
N PHE A 33 -49.34 -4.79 49.64
CA PHE A 33 -48.89 -3.98 50.78
C PHE A 33 -48.41 -4.84 51.96
N VAL A 34 -49.03 -5.99 52.22
CA VAL A 34 -48.62 -6.89 53.31
C VAL A 34 -47.35 -7.68 52.95
N SER A 35 -47.10 -7.99 51.67
CA SER A 35 -45.82 -8.54 51.23
C SER A 35 -44.67 -7.52 51.25
N LEU A 36 -44.96 -6.23 51.01
CA LEU A 36 -43.95 -5.16 51.04
C LEU A 36 -43.60 -4.69 52.47
N PHE A 37 -44.48 -4.88 53.46
CA PHE A 37 -44.23 -4.45 54.85
C PHE A 37 -43.55 -5.50 55.75
N ASN A 38 -43.30 -6.73 55.29
CA ASN A 38 -42.63 -7.78 56.08
C ASN A 38 -41.10 -7.88 55.86
N ILE A 39 -40.47 -6.90 55.20
CA ILE A 39 -39.00 -6.91 54.97
C ILE A 39 -38.23 -5.98 55.92
N ASN A 40 -38.91 -5.29 56.84
CA ASN A 40 -38.25 -4.48 57.86
C ASN A 40 -37.90 -5.34 59.08
N SER A 41 -36.64 -5.79 59.13
CA SER A 41 -35.77 -5.83 60.34
C SER A 41 -34.67 -6.90 60.23
N VAL A 42 -33.86 -6.83 59.17
CA VAL A 42 -32.44 -7.18 59.31
C VAL A 42 -31.70 -5.88 59.10
N ILE A 43 -31.44 -5.15 60.19
CA ILE A 43 -30.40 -4.13 60.18
C ILE A 43 -29.09 -4.93 60.13
N ALA A 44 -28.72 -5.36 58.93
CA ALA A 44 -27.34 -5.64 58.64
C ALA A 44 -26.64 -4.31 58.92
N THR A 45 -25.83 -4.25 59.97
CA THR A 45 -24.75 -3.28 60.02
C THR A 45 -24.11 -3.32 58.65
N PRO A 46 -24.15 -2.23 57.84
CA PRO A 46 -23.45 -2.24 56.57
C PRO A 46 -22.01 -2.55 56.93
N ALA A 47 -21.54 -3.74 56.53
CA ALA A 47 -20.11 -3.96 56.46
C ALA A 47 -19.62 -2.80 55.61
N ALA A 48 -18.69 -2.02 56.15
CA ALA A 48 -18.08 -0.92 55.42
C ALA A 48 -17.32 -1.56 54.25
N LEU A 49 -18.07 -1.76 53.17
CA LEU A 49 -17.60 -2.41 51.96
C LEU A 49 -16.76 -1.37 51.25
N CYS A 50 -15.61 -1.79 50.74
CA CYS A 50 -14.90 -0.94 49.81
C CYS A 50 -15.79 -0.73 48.58
N MET A 51 -15.93 0.52 48.15
CA MET A 51 -16.67 0.91 46.96
C MET A 51 -15.73 1.54 45.95
N ASP A 52 -15.87 1.12 44.71
CA ASP A 52 -15.01 1.51 43.60
C ASP A 52 -15.89 2.05 42.47
N SER A 53 -15.61 3.27 42.00
CA SER A 53 -16.50 3.97 41.07
C SER A 53 -16.44 3.47 39.62
N ASP A 54 -15.33 2.82 39.23
CA ASP A 54 -15.13 2.27 37.88
C ASP A 54 -15.30 0.74 37.80
N ASN A 55 -15.61 0.13 38.95
CA ASN A 55 -15.76 -1.32 39.18
C ASN A 55 -14.46 -2.13 39.22
N GLY A 56 -13.33 -1.55 39.62
CA GLY A 56 -12.14 -2.30 40.03
C GLY A 56 -10.85 -1.75 39.45
N LEU A 57 -10.21 -2.53 38.56
CA LEU A 57 -9.03 -2.10 37.83
C LEU A 57 -9.48 -1.70 36.43
N ASN A 58 -9.75 -0.42 36.22
CA ASN A 58 -10.15 0.15 34.94
C ASN A 58 -9.31 1.38 34.59
N TYR A 59 -8.10 1.10 34.10
CA TYR A 59 -7.10 2.11 33.77
C TYR A 59 -7.54 3.19 32.77
N TYR A 60 -8.66 3.04 32.06
CA TYR A 60 -9.14 3.97 31.02
C TYR A 60 -10.35 4.81 31.46
N VAL A 61 -10.84 4.61 32.68
CA VAL A 61 -11.93 5.40 33.26
C VAL A 61 -11.47 5.92 34.60
N LYS A 62 -11.39 7.24 34.76
CA LYS A 62 -11.03 7.82 36.05
C LYS A 62 -12.04 7.39 37.11
N GLY A 63 -11.54 6.79 38.19
CA GLY A 63 -12.31 6.40 39.34
C GLY A 63 -11.82 6.91 40.69
N ASP A 64 -12.61 6.57 41.71
CA ASP A 64 -12.30 6.68 43.12
C ASP A 64 -12.67 5.40 43.87
N ALA A 65 -11.80 4.99 44.80
CA ALA A 65 -12.00 3.87 45.71
C ALA A 65 -12.13 4.37 47.15
N THR A 66 -13.22 3.98 47.80
CA THR A 66 -13.57 4.33 49.18
C THR A 66 -13.59 3.09 50.05
N GLY A 67 -12.69 2.98 51.02
CA GLY A 67 -12.58 1.81 51.91
C GLY A 67 -11.52 2.00 53.01
N PHE A 68 -11.09 0.91 53.66
CA PHE A 68 -10.01 0.96 54.66
C PHE A 68 -8.62 0.99 54.00
N GLU A 69 -7.72 1.79 54.54
CA GLU A 69 -6.29 1.74 54.16
C GLU A 69 -5.66 0.40 54.58
N VAL A 70 -4.78 -0.19 53.76
CA VAL A 70 -4.15 -1.49 54.04
C VAL A 70 -3.39 -1.49 55.38
N ASP A 71 -2.79 -0.36 55.76
CA ASP A 71 -2.00 -0.19 56.98
C ASP A 71 -2.75 0.56 58.10
N GLY A 72 -4.05 0.87 57.92
CA GLY A 72 -4.81 1.75 58.81
C GLY A 72 -6.19 1.22 59.19
N GLU A 73 -6.75 1.75 60.29
CA GLU A 73 -8.18 1.62 60.63
C GLU A 73 -9.01 2.78 60.06
N THR A 74 -8.40 3.64 59.24
CA THR A 74 -9.05 4.81 58.67
C THR A 74 -9.79 4.43 57.40
N HIS A 75 -11.05 4.85 57.33
CA HIS A 75 -11.90 4.71 56.14
C HIS A 75 -11.82 6.02 55.33
N SER A 76 -11.22 5.94 54.14
CA SER A 76 -10.84 7.08 53.30
C SER A 76 -11.25 6.84 51.85
N THR A 77 -11.29 7.91 51.04
CA THR A 77 -11.50 7.86 49.59
C THR A 77 -10.21 8.25 48.89
N PHE A 78 -9.81 7.50 47.87
CA PHE A 78 -8.63 7.72 47.06
C PHE A 78 -9.05 7.77 45.59
N GLU A 79 -8.60 8.80 44.87
CA GLU A 79 -8.88 8.97 43.44
C GLU A 79 -7.69 8.47 42.61
N ASP A 80 -7.97 8.02 41.39
CA ASP A 80 -6.94 7.74 40.40
C ASP A 80 -6.24 9.03 39.99
N TYR A 81 -4.94 8.91 39.72
CA TYR A 81 -4.17 10.07 39.31
C TYR A 81 -2.98 9.72 38.43
N CYS A 82 -2.67 10.64 37.51
CA CYS A 82 -1.47 10.55 36.70
C CYS A 82 -0.23 10.89 37.52
N ALA A 83 0.70 9.94 37.64
CA ALA A 83 1.95 10.11 38.37
C ALA A 83 2.96 10.93 37.54
N ASN A 84 2.79 12.25 37.51
CA ASN A 84 3.72 13.17 36.85
C ASN A 84 4.93 13.53 37.74
N SER A 85 5.49 12.56 38.49
CA SER A 85 6.60 12.87 39.41
C SER A 85 7.96 12.48 38.82
N PRO A 86 8.75 13.43 38.29
CA PRO A 86 10.13 13.19 37.84
C PRO A 86 11.10 12.85 38.99
N THR A 87 10.61 12.72 40.22
CA THR A 87 11.41 12.44 41.43
C THR A 87 11.62 10.95 41.67
N TYR A 88 10.83 10.09 41.03
CA TYR A 88 10.98 8.65 41.11
C TYR A 88 11.22 8.16 39.69
N ASP A 89 12.36 7.49 39.50
CA ASP A 89 12.75 6.81 38.27
C ASP A 89 11.86 5.57 38.09
N THR A 90 10.57 5.80 37.93
CA THR A 90 9.54 4.77 37.86
C THR A 90 8.85 4.89 36.51
N GLU A 91 8.81 3.77 35.81
CA GLU A 91 8.29 3.59 34.44
C GLU A 91 6.76 3.81 34.32
N TYR A 92 6.06 4.04 35.43
CA TYR A 92 4.61 4.15 35.54
C TYR A 92 4.13 5.59 35.51
N ASN A 93 3.03 5.86 34.82
CA ASN A 93 2.43 7.20 34.67
C ASN A 93 0.98 7.29 35.18
N LEU A 94 0.36 6.18 35.61
CA LEU A 94 -0.95 6.12 36.27
C LEU A 94 -0.86 5.36 37.60
N VAL A 95 -1.54 5.89 38.62
CA VAL A 95 -1.82 5.17 39.87
C VAL A 95 -3.32 4.96 39.96
N GLU A 96 -3.71 3.69 39.86
CA GLU A 96 -5.09 3.21 39.92
C GLU A 96 -5.43 2.83 41.38
N GLN A 97 -6.53 3.33 41.91
CA GLN A 97 -7.04 3.01 43.25
C GLN A 97 -8.20 2.05 43.10
N TYR A 98 -8.07 0.85 43.67
CA TYR A 98 -9.09 -0.17 43.50
C TYR A 98 -9.45 -0.90 44.79
N CYS A 99 -10.65 -1.45 44.83
CA CYS A 99 -11.13 -2.21 45.97
C CYS A 99 -10.77 -3.70 45.93
N LYS A 100 -10.23 -4.22 47.05
CA LYS A 100 -10.05 -5.67 47.26
C LYS A 100 -10.48 -6.07 48.68
N GLY A 101 -11.70 -6.59 48.77
CA GLY A 101 -12.36 -6.82 50.05
C GLY A 101 -12.84 -5.50 50.65
N ASP A 102 -12.53 -5.25 51.92
CA ASP A 102 -12.88 -4.00 52.60
C ASP A 102 -11.77 -2.92 52.48
N TYR A 103 -10.70 -3.21 51.74
CA TYR A 103 -9.50 -2.37 51.66
C TYR A 103 -9.29 -1.76 50.27
N VAL A 104 -8.76 -0.53 50.25
CA VAL A 104 -8.31 0.16 49.04
C VAL A 104 -6.84 -0.19 48.78
N TYR A 105 -6.53 -0.59 47.55
CA TYR A 105 -5.19 -0.87 47.06
C TYR A 105 -4.83 0.08 45.93
N ALA A 106 -3.53 0.30 45.71
CA ALA A 106 -3.03 1.04 44.56
C ALA A 106 -2.32 0.08 43.59
N ASP A 107 -2.60 0.19 42.30
CA ASP A 107 -1.85 -0.43 41.21
C ASP A 107 -1.09 0.65 40.42
N PHE A 108 0.11 0.30 39.94
CA PHE A 108 0.97 1.22 39.20
C PHE A 108 1.02 0.77 37.75
N TYR A 109 0.44 1.57 36.86
CA TYR A 109 0.27 1.21 35.45
C TYR A 109 0.96 2.23 34.53
N THR A 110 1.50 1.72 33.43
CA THR A 110 2.08 2.55 32.36
C THR A 110 1.07 2.62 31.22
N CYS A 111 0.34 3.73 31.15
CA CYS A 111 -0.56 4.03 30.06
C CYS A 111 0.21 4.10 28.74
N PRO A 112 -0.15 3.27 27.73
CA PRO A 112 0.55 3.21 26.44
C PRO A 112 0.64 4.56 25.73
N ASN A 113 -0.41 5.38 25.84
CA ASN A 113 -0.54 6.68 25.18
C ASN A 113 -0.39 7.87 26.13
N GLY A 114 0.11 7.64 27.34
CA GLY A 114 0.10 8.64 28.40
C GLY A 114 -1.18 8.62 29.23
N CYS A 115 -1.09 9.29 30.38
CA CYS A 115 -2.18 9.43 31.33
C CYS A 115 -2.66 10.88 31.33
N GLU A 116 -3.97 11.09 31.25
CA GLU A 116 -4.63 12.38 31.39
C GLU A 116 -5.76 12.28 32.42
N ASP A 117 -5.83 13.24 33.34
CA ASP A 117 -6.87 13.35 34.37
C ASP A 117 -7.14 12.11 35.25
N GLY A 118 -6.16 11.22 35.39
CA GLY A 118 -6.27 10.00 36.20
C GLY A 118 -6.79 8.80 35.42
N ALA A 119 -6.72 8.83 34.09
CA ALA A 119 -7.00 7.69 33.23
C ALA A 119 -6.01 7.62 32.06
N CYS A 120 -5.83 6.44 31.49
CA CYS A 120 -5.10 6.24 30.25
C CYS A 120 -5.89 6.78 29.06
N ILE A 121 -5.15 7.34 28.10
CA ILE A 121 -5.72 7.81 26.84
C ILE A 121 -6.02 6.60 25.95
N ASP A 122 -7.30 6.27 25.79
CA ASP A 122 -7.82 5.04 25.14
C ASP A 122 -7.65 5.05 23.61
N GLU A 123 -7.60 6.23 22.98
CA GLU A 123 -7.60 6.34 21.52
C GLU A 123 -6.30 6.90 20.94
N VAL A 124 -5.82 6.20 19.91
CA VAL A 124 -5.12 6.85 18.81
C VAL A 124 -6.16 7.78 18.18
N VAL A 125 -6.03 9.09 18.41
CA VAL A 125 -6.89 10.08 17.76
C VAL A 125 -6.78 9.85 16.26
N GLU A 126 -7.81 9.27 15.64
CA GLU A 126 -7.86 9.07 14.20
C GLU A 126 -7.97 10.45 13.56
N TYR A 127 -6.84 10.95 13.06
CA TYR A 127 -6.79 12.23 12.37
C TYR A 127 -7.54 12.10 11.05
N THR A 128 -8.64 12.83 10.93
CA THR A 128 -9.40 12.88 9.69
C THR A 128 -9.01 14.13 8.90
N CYS A 129 -8.73 13.93 7.63
CA CYS A 129 -8.54 15.02 6.67
C CYS A 129 -9.25 14.61 5.38
N SER A 130 -10.00 15.55 4.81
CA SER A 130 -10.65 15.41 3.51
C SER A 130 -10.29 16.60 2.63
N ASP A 131 -9.93 16.30 1.39
CA ASP A 131 -9.62 17.29 0.38
C ASP A 131 -10.56 17.14 -0.82
N SER A 132 -11.05 18.26 -1.37
CA SER A 132 -12.15 18.24 -2.34
C SER A 132 -11.71 17.96 -3.77
N ASP A 133 -10.42 18.10 -4.07
CA ASP A 133 -9.79 17.87 -5.37
C ASP A 133 -8.65 16.82 -5.30
N GLU A 134 -8.55 16.10 -4.19
CA GLU A 134 -7.73 14.90 -4.11
C GLU A 134 -8.27 13.84 -5.09
N THR A 135 -7.35 13.29 -5.89
CA THR A 135 -7.61 12.16 -6.76
C THR A 135 -6.59 11.07 -6.48
N PRO A 136 -6.92 9.78 -6.69
CA PRO A 136 -5.95 8.70 -6.51
C PRO A 136 -4.66 8.85 -7.34
N THR A 137 -4.68 9.73 -8.35
CA THR A 137 -3.60 9.98 -9.29
C THR A 137 -2.69 11.15 -8.94
N ASN A 138 -3.08 12.03 -8.00
CA ASN A 138 -2.36 13.29 -7.76
C ASN A 138 -1.63 13.37 -6.40
N ASN A 139 -1.65 12.30 -5.60
CA ASN A 139 -1.08 12.27 -4.25
C ASN A 139 -1.54 13.48 -3.38
N GLY A 140 -2.74 13.99 -3.61
CA GLY A 140 -3.31 15.15 -2.91
C GLY A 140 -2.93 16.53 -3.45
N TYR A 141 -2.29 16.65 -4.62
CA TYR A 141 -1.92 17.95 -5.20
C TYR A 141 -2.63 18.19 -6.54
N ASP A 142 -3.69 19.01 -6.60
CA ASP A 142 -4.34 19.44 -7.83
C ASP A 142 -4.29 20.96 -8.01
N TYR A 143 -3.20 21.43 -8.60
CA TYR A 143 -3.00 22.86 -8.84
C TYR A 143 -4.00 23.49 -9.83
N PHE A 144 -4.84 22.71 -10.50
CA PHE A 144 -5.71 23.18 -11.60
C PHE A 144 -7.20 23.09 -11.26
N THR A 145 -7.55 22.37 -10.21
CA THR A 145 -8.88 22.37 -9.60
C THR A 145 -8.82 23.18 -8.32
N LYS A 146 -9.92 23.80 -7.92
CA LYS A 146 -9.95 24.56 -6.67
C LYS A 146 -10.30 23.64 -5.52
N GLY A 147 -9.37 23.44 -4.60
CA GLY A 147 -9.49 22.60 -3.43
C GLY A 147 -10.01 23.31 -2.19
N VAL A 148 -10.68 22.53 -1.34
CA VAL A 148 -11.09 22.85 0.01
C VAL A 148 -10.71 21.69 0.90
N VAL A 149 -9.75 21.93 1.79
CA VAL A 149 -9.29 20.96 2.77
C VAL A 149 -9.98 21.18 4.10
N ILE A 150 -10.50 20.11 4.69
CA ILE A 150 -11.04 20.09 6.05
C ILE A 150 -10.30 18.99 6.82
N GLY A 151 -9.62 19.33 7.91
CA GLY A 151 -8.89 18.35 8.70
C GLY A 151 -8.20 18.94 9.93
N THR A 152 -7.36 18.15 10.57
CA THR A 152 -6.66 18.52 11.80
C THR A 152 -5.45 19.43 11.52
N ASP A 153 -5.30 20.52 12.27
CA ASP A 153 -4.08 21.36 12.26
C ASP A 153 -2.97 20.67 13.07
N MET A 154 -1.77 20.59 12.49
CA MET A 154 -0.59 19.96 13.10
C MET A 154 -0.16 20.62 14.43
N ASN A 155 -0.45 21.91 14.63
CA ASN A 155 0.12 22.66 15.77
C ASN A 155 -0.74 22.58 17.03
N ASP A 156 -2.06 22.55 16.88
CA ASP A 156 -2.99 22.63 18.02
C ASP A 156 -4.09 21.57 18.00
N LEU A 157 -4.04 20.64 17.04
CA LEU A 157 -4.99 19.54 16.87
C LEU A 157 -6.45 19.97 16.68
N SER A 158 -6.68 21.24 16.32
CA SER A 158 -8.03 21.74 16.01
C SER A 158 -8.45 21.37 14.59
N ILE A 159 -9.75 21.16 14.38
CA ILE A 159 -10.30 20.96 13.04
C ILE A 159 -10.40 22.32 12.33
N ILE A 160 -9.69 22.45 11.21
CA ILE A 160 -9.64 23.66 10.39
C ILE A 160 -10.15 23.39 8.97
N SER A 161 -10.57 24.47 8.29
CA SER A 161 -10.91 24.45 6.88
C SER A 161 -10.05 25.47 6.13
N LYS A 162 -9.41 25.04 5.04
CA LYS A 162 -8.56 25.84 4.16
C LYS A 162 -9.01 25.67 2.72
N VAL A 163 -8.69 26.66 1.90
CA VAL A 163 -9.08 26.74 0.49
C VAL A 163 -7.85 27.21 -0.27
N ASP A 164 -7.64 26.68 -1.46
CA ASP A 164 -6.51 27.10 -2.28
C ASP A 164 -6.59 28.57 -2.65
N THR A 165 -5.43 29.23 -2.60
CA THR A 165 -5.35 30.68 -2.75
C THR A 165 -4.11 31.10 -3.53
N CYS A 166 -4.30 32.04 -4.44
CA CYS A 166 -3.17 32.70 -5.10
C CYS A 166 -2.52 33.69 -4.12
N GLU A 167 -1.29 33.43 -3.71
CA GLU A 167 -0.49 34.38 -2.89
C GLU A 167 0.05 35.54 -3.73
N SER A 168 0.26 35.29 -5.02
CA SER A 168 0.70 36.27 -6.00
C SER A 168 0.09 35.96 -7.37
N ALA A 169 0.35 36.81 -8.36
CA ALA A 169 -0.12 36.60 -9.73
C ALA A 169 0.41 35.30 -10.38
N ILE A 170 1.47 34.69 -9.83
CA ILE A 170 2.10 33.48 -10.37
C ILE A 170 2.37 32.41 -9.30
N THR A 171 1.85 32.58 -8.08
CA THR A 171 2.12 31.65 -6.96
C THR A 171 0.81 31.18 -6.37
N LEU A 172 0.57 29.87 -6.43
CA LEU A 172 -0.54 29.19 -5.79
C LEU A 172 -0.07 28.62 -4.46
N ARG A 173 -0.81 28.91 -3.38
CA ARG A 173 -0.75 28.14 -2.14
C ARG A 173 -1.84 27.08 -2.22
N GLU A 174 -1.36 25.86 -2.42
CA GLU A 174 -2.11 24.63 -2.35
C GLU A 174 -2.26 24.21 -0.88
N TYR A 175 -3.46 23.82 -0.47
CA TYR A 175 -3.71 23.08 0.74
C TYR A 175 -4.02 21.64 0.39
N TYR A 176 -3.51 20.69 1.17
CA TYR A 176 -3.75 19.27 0.92
C TYR A 176 -3.77 18.44 2.19
N CYS A 177 -4.29 17.21 2.10
CA CYS A 177 -4.25 16.24 3.19
C CYS A 177 -2.96 15.40 3.16
N ASN A 178 -2.32 15.25 4.32
CA ASN A 178 -1.22 14.30 4.50
C ASN A 178 -1.31 13.65 5.88
N GLN A 179 -1.43 12.33 5.94
CA GLN A 179 -1.52 11.56 7.19
C GLN A 179 -2.59 12.09 8.17
N GLY A 180 -3.73 12.56 7.65
CA GLY A 180 -4.83 13.10 8.46
C GLY A 180 -4.65 14.55 8.92
N PHE A 181 -3.58 15.23 8.51
CA PHE A 181 -3.34 16.65 8.80
C PHE A 181 -3.47 17.53 7.57
N VAL A 182 -3.88 18.78 7.80
CA VAL A 182 -3.92 19.82 6.77
C VAL A 182 -2.52 20.39 6.57
N MET A 183 -2.00 20.24 5.36
CA MET A 183 -0.71 20.75 4.93
C MET A 183 -0.88 21.88 3.90
N SER A 184 0.20 22.59 3.58
CA SER A 184 0.20 23.52 2.45
C SER A 184 1.53 23.53 1.70
N TYR A 185 1.47 23.76 0.39
CA TYR A 185 2.62 23.85 -0.50
C TYR A 185 2.50 25.06 -1.42
N GLY A 186 3.60 25.80 -1.59
CA GLY A 186 3.65 26.93 -2.51
C GLY A 186 4.24 26.51 -3.84
N THR A 187 3.48 26.63 -4.93
CA THR A 187 3.95 26.31 -6.28
C THR A 187 3.84 27.51 -7.23
N GLY A 188 4.70 27.52 -8.26
CA GLY A 188 4.71 28.55 -9.30
C GLY A 188 3.83 28.16 -10.48
N CYS A 189 2.77 28.94 -10.75
CA CYS A 189 1.95 28.75 -11.93
C CYS A 189 2.61 29.41 -13.14
N LYS A 190 2.93 28.61 -14.16
CA LYS A 190 3.63 29.05 -15.38
C LYS A 190 2.88 30.18 -16.10
N ASP A 191 1.56 30.05 -16.23
CA ASP A 191 0.72 30.95 -17.02
C ASP A 191 -0.17 31.85 -16.13
N GLY A 192 0.15 31.91 -14.84
CA GLY A 192 -0.53 32.73 -13.84
C GLY A 192 -1.43 31.93 -12.91
N CYS A 193 -1.78 32.55 -11.79
CA CYS A 193 -2.70 32.02 -10.79
C CYS A 193 -3.95 32.90 -10.75
N ASN A 194 -5.13 32.29 -10.84
CA ASN A 194 -6.40 32.99 -10.73
C ASN A 194 -7.38 32.21 -9.84
N GLU A 195 -8.06 32.91 -8.94
CA GLU A 195 -9.09 32.35 -8.03
C GLU A 195 -8.69 31.12 -7.18
N GLY A 196 -7.39 30.91 -6.96
CA GLY A 196 -6.89 29.75 -6.22
C GLY A 196 -6.63 28.52 -7.09
N VAL A 197 -6.42 28.71 -8.40
CA VAL A 197 -5.94 27.66 -9.31
C VAL A 197 -4.89 28.22 -10.26
N CYS A 198 -3.99 27.37 -10.73
CA CYS A 198 -3.11 27.68 -11.85
C CYS A 198 -3.94 27.76 -13.15
N VAL A 199 -3.73 28.84 -13.91
CA VAL A 199 -4.35 29.01 -15.21
C VAL A 199 -3.65 28.07 -16.18
N VAL A 200 -4.43 27.28 -16.92
CA VAL A 200 -3.98 26.59 -18.12
C VAL A 200 -4.35 27.51 -19.28
N GLU A 201 -3.37 27.97 -20.08
CA GLU A 201 -3.73 28.58 -21.36
C GLU A 201 -4.49 27.54 -22.18
N ASP A 202 -5.73 27.84 -22.58
CA ASP A 202 -6.51 27.02 -23.51
C ASP A 202 -5.64 26.74 -24.74
N GLU A 203 -5.21 25.49 -24.90
CA GLU A 203 -4.59 25.01 -26.14
C GLU A 203 -5.51 25.43 -27.29
N PRO A 204 -5.04 26.20 -28.29
CA PRO A 204 -5.89 26.70 -29.35
C PRO A 204 -6.55 25.52 -30.07
N SER A 205 -7.87 25.41 -29.96
CA SER A 205 -8.65 24.36 -30.61
C SER A 205 -8.39 24.36 -32.11
N CYS A 206 -7.79 23.27 -32.63
CA CYS A 206 -7.68 23.06 -34.07
C CYS A 206 -9.08 23.02 -34.70
N ILE A 207 -9.23 23.61 -35.90
CA ILE A 207 -10.43 23.46 -36.74
C ILE A 207 -10.74 21.96 -36.94
N SER A 208 -12.01 21.58 -36.79
CA SER A 208 -12.49 20.23 -37.06
C SER A 208 -12.35 19.84 -38.53
N GLU A 209 -12.13 18.54 -38.77
CA GLU A 209 -11.91 17.97 -40.09
C GLU A 209 -13.06 18.31 -41.06
N GLY A 210 -12.77 19.06 -42.13
CA GLY A 210 -13.73 19.37 -43.20
C GLY A 210 -14.12 20.84 -43.38
N GLU A 211 -13.75 21.75 -42.47
CA GLU A 211 -13.99 23.19 -42.64
C GLU A 211 -12.82 23.92 -43.30
N TYR A 212 -12.56 23.62 -44.57
CA TYR A 212 -11.67 24.46 -45.38
C TYR A 212 -12.51 25.33 -46.31
N THR A 213 -12.70 26.60 -45.96
CA THR A 213 -13.21 27.58 -46.93
C THR A 213 -12.05 28.07 -47.80
N ASN A 214 -12.17 27.92 -49.13
CA ASN A 214 -11.29 28.58 -50.09
C ASN A 214 -11.49 30.10 -50.03
N GLY A 215 -10.65 30.80 -49.28
CA GLY A 215 -10.65 32.26 -49.19
C GLY A 215 -9.41 32.79 -48.46
N ALA A 216 -9.00 34.03 -48.79
CA ALA A 216 -7.87 34.69 -48.14
C ALA A 216 -8.10 34.77 -46.62
N THR A 217 -7.07 34.37 -45.87
CA THR A 217 -7.08 34.22 -44.41
C THR A 217 -7.49 35.50 -43.68
N SER A 218 -8.28 35.33 -42.61
CA SER A 218 -8.62 36.38 -41.65
C SER A 218 -7.36 36.91 -40.93
N PRO A 219 -7.23 38.23 -40.65
CA PRO A 219 -6.05 38.80 -39.99
C PRO A 219 -5.85 38.40 -38.52
N THR A 220 -6.77 37.62 -37.94
CA THR A 220 -6.85 37.40 -36.49
C THR A 220 -6.24 36.10 -35.97
N TYR A 221 -5.59 35.29 -36.81
CA TYR A 221 -4.96 34.03 -36.37
C TYR A 221 -3.46 34.08 -36.71
N GLN A 222 -2.64 34.39 -35.70
CA GLN A 222 -1.19 34.60 -35.87
C GLN A 222 -0.29 33.45 -35.41
N ASN A 223 -0.80 32.31 -34.95
CA ASN A 223 0.02 31.13 -34.65
C ASN A 223 -0.55 29.85 -35.28
N SER A 224 0.32 29.07 -35.92
CA SER A 224 0.03 27.73 -36.45
C SER A 224 -0.05 26.71 -35.32
N CYS A 225 -1.03 25.81 -35.37
CA CYS A 225 -1.29 24.72 -34.42
C CYS A 225 -0.22 23.60 -34.42
N CYS A 226 1.05 23.93 -34.25
CA CYS A 226 2.13 23.00 -33.98
C CYS A 226 3.04 23.61 -32.90
N ALA A 227 3.07 23.03 -31.71
CA ALA A 227 3.98 23.45 -30.65
C ALA A 227 5.43 23.22 -31.10
N GLY A 228 6.19 24.31 -31.27
CA GLY A 228 7.60 24.29 -31.69
C GLY A 228 8.04 25.41 -32.64
N LEU A 229 7.12 26.22 -33.16
CA LEU A 229 7.49 27.31 -34.08
C LEU A 229 7.59 28.65 -33.35
N VAL A 230 8.82 29.05 -33.01
CA VAL A 230 9.17 30.46 -32.82
C VAL A 230 10.00 30.90 -34.02
N GLY A 231 9.46 31.82 -34.81
CA GLY A 231 10.23 32.61 -35.78
C GLY A 231 9.98 32.28 -37.25
N PHE A 232 8.96 32.90 -37.83
CA PHE A 232 9.03 33.36 -39.22
C PHE A 232 8.41 34.76 -39.30
N ASP A 233 9.24 35.78 -39.10
CA ASP A 233 8.92 37.13 -39.55
C ASP A 233 8.97 37.14 -41.09
N THR A 234 7.79 37.09 -41.71
CA THR A 234 7.65 37.14 -43.18
C THR A 234 7.92 38.53 -43.77
N THR A 235 8.40 39.49 -42.97
CA THR A 235 8.72 40.84 -43.47
C THR A 235 10.16 41.02 -43.95
N GLN A 236 11.04 40.01 -43.85
CA GLN A 236 12.42 40.12 -44.35
C GLN A 236 12.68 39.28 -45.60
N ASN A 237 12.82 39.98 -46.73
CA ASN A 237 13.35 39.46 -47.99
C ASN A 237 14.78 38.92 -47.80
N PHE A 238 14.94 37.60 -47.81
CA PHE A 238 16.25 36.95 -47.98
C PHE A 238 16.36 36.33 -49.36
N ASN A 239 17.23 36.91 -50.18
CA ASN A 239 17.44 36.59 -51.58
C ASN A 239 18.83 35.93 -51.75
N THR A 240 19.06 34.75 -51.15
CA THR A 240 20.23 33.89 -51.42
C THR A 240 19.94 32.43 -51.08
N THR A 241 20.10 31.53 -52.05
CA THR A 241 19.80 30.09 -51.97
C THR A 241 20.92 29.24 -51.34
N GLN A 242 21.58 29.66 -50.25
CA GLN A 242 22.75 28.90 -49.77
C GLN A 242 22.86 28.54 -48.28
N ASP A 243 21.99 28.99 -47.39
CA ASP A 243 22.06 28.54 -45.99
C ASP A 243 20.66 28.33 -45.40
N ILE A 244 20.17 27.08 -45.48
CA ILE A 244 19.02 26.61 -44.69
C ILE A 244 19.52 25.44 -43.86
N ALA A 245 19.88 25.73 -42.60
CA ALA A 245 20.03 24.68 -41.58
C ALA A 245 18.63 24.36 -41.02
N PRO A 246 18.18 23.09 -40.98
CA PRO A 246 16.88 22.79 -40.41
C PRO A 246 16.91 22.88 -38.88
N ALA A 247 15.87 23.50 -38.31
CA ALA A 247 15.58 23.51 -36.89
C ALA A 247 15.08 22.14 -36.43
N ILE A 248 15.55 21.70 -35.25
CA ILE A 248 15.15 20.46 -34.59
C ILE A 248 13.77 20.66 -33.94
N VAL A 249 12.81 19.77 -34.22
CA VAL A 249 11.46 19.75 -33.62
C VAL A 249 11.30 18.47 -32.78
N GLY A 250 10.55 18.55 -31.67
CA GLY A 250 10.40 17.51 -30.65
C GLY A 250 9.99 16.13 -31.17
N ARG A 251 10.70 15.11 -30.65
CA ARG A 251 10.45 13.64 -30.61
C ARG A 251 9.61 12.95 -31.71
N GLY A 252 9.66 13.43 -32.94
CA GLY A 252 9.38 12.64 -34.15
C GLY A 252 10.52 12.83 -35.14
N MET A 253 11.27 11.77 -35.43
CA MET A 253 12.38 11.82 -36.39
C MET A 253 11.90 12.32 -37.77
N LEU A 254 12.31 13.53 -38.15
CA LEU A 254 12.21 13.98 -39.54
C LEU A 254 13.13 13.13 -40.39
N CYS A 255 12.54 12.26 -41.21
CA CYS A 255 13.26 11.39 -42.11
C CYS A 255 13.43 12.08 -43.47
N TYR A 256 14.43 12.96 -43.55
CA TYR A 256 14.80 13.67 -44.77
C TYR A 256 16.29 13.49 -45.03
N ASP A 257 16.67 12.91 -46.18
CA ASP A 257 18.06 12.85 -46.64
C ASP A 257 18.37 14.11 -47.49
N PRO A 258 19.16 15.07 -46.97
CA PRO A 258 19.44 16.31 -47.67
C PRO A 258 20.30 16.11 -48.94
N ALA A 259 20.96 14.96 -49.12
CA ALA A 259 21.75 14.69 -50.32
C ALA A 259 20.90 14.25 -51.52
N LYS A 260 19.68 13.76 -51.28
CA LYS A 260 18.82 13.17 -52.33
C LYS A 260 17.52 13.93 -52.59
N GLY A 261 17.06 14.74 -51.64
CA GLY A 261 15.83 15.54 -51.80
C GLY A 261 14.55 14.70 -51.76
N GLU A 262 14.59 13.53 -51.14
CA GLU A 262 13.47 12.58 -51.04
C GLU A 262 13.22 12.16 -49.57
N PRO A 263 11.96 11.89 -49.18
CA PRO A 263 11.62 11.44 -47.82
C PRO A 263 12.03 9.97 -47.61
N VAL A 264 12.54 9.65 -46.42
CA VAL A 264 12.81 8.27 -45.97
C VAL A 264 11.66 7.88 -45.03
N CYS A 265 11.09 6.68 -45.11
CA CYS A 265 9.94 6.30 -44.27
C CYS A 265 10.39 5.24 -43.25
N SER A 266 10.31 5.52 -41.95
CA SER A 266 10.65 4.54 -40.89
C SER A 266 9.65 4.49 -39.71
N ALA A 267 8.47 5.12 -39.82
CA ALA A 267 7.46 5.09 -38.77
C ALA A 267 6.38 4.03 -39.03
N GLN A 268 6.10 3.17 -38.04
CA GLN A 268 4.87 2.37 -37.99
C GLN A 268 3.75 3.25 -37.41
N GLY A 269 2.83 3.69 -38.28
CA GLY A 269 1.61 4.40 -37.91
C GLY A 269 0.42 3.89 -38.73
N THR A 270 -0.80 4.05 -38.20
CA THR A 270 -2.03 3.68 -38.92
C THR A 270 -2.23 4.57 -40.15
N ARG A 271 -2.94 4.07 -41.17
CA ARG A 271 -3.08 4.59 -42.55
C ARG A 271 -3.59 6.05 -42.73
N SER A 272 -3.70 6.84 -41.67
CA SER A 272 -4.44 8.11 -41.63
C SER A 272 -3.55 9.37 -41.70
N GLU A 273 -2.23 9.25 -41.61
CA GLU A 273 -1.33 10.41 -41.66
C GLU A 273 -0.80 10.62 -43.08
N GLY A 274 -1.45 11.54 -43.82
CA GLY A 274 -0.96 11.98 -45.11
C GLY A 274 0.18 12.99 -44.94
N TRP A 275 1.35 12.68 -45.48
CA TRP A 275 2.49 13.61 -45.52
C TRP A 275 2.38 14.50 -46.76
N TYR A 276 3.02 15.68 -46.80
CA TYR A 276 2.98 16.56 -47.96
C TYR A 276 4.37 16.92 -48.46
N TYR A 277 4.55 16.93 -49.78
CA TYR A 277 5.78 17.40 -50.40
C TYR A 277 5.98 18.89 -50.15
N PRO A 278 7.12 19.33 -49.59
CA PRO A 278 7.35 20.73 -49.21
C PRO A 278 7.40 21.68 -50.42
N ASN A 279 7.70 21.16 -51.62
CA ASN A 279 7.86 21.94 -52.84
C ASN A 279 6.57 22.11 -53.66
N ASN A 280 5.55 21.27 -53.48
CA ASN A 280 4.32 21.36 -54.27
C ASN A 280 3.02 21.07 -53.50
N GLY A 281 3.08 20.73 -52.22
CA GLY A 281 1.90 20.43 -51.40
C GLY A 281 1.14 19.18 -51.86
N GLY A 282 1.76 18.31 -52.65
CA GLY A 282 1.18 17.03 -53.04
C GLY A 282 1.14 16.06 -51.86
N LEU A 283 0.03 15.34 -51.70
CA LEU A 283 -0.14 14.33 -50.66
C LEU A 283 0.73 13.09 -50.95
N LEU A 284 1.68 12.79 -50.08
CA LEU A 284 2.35 11.49 -49.97
C LEU A 284 1.34 10.49 -49.41
N ARG A 285 0.84 9.62 -50.27
CA ARG A 285 0.02 8.48 -49.88
C ARG A 285 0.93 7.33 -49.42
N TYR A 286 0.55 6.69 -48.31
CA TYR A 286 1.22 5.50 -47.77
C TYR A 286 1.48 4.42 -48.84
N ASP A 287 0.53 4.27 -49.77
CA ASP A 287 0.56 3.31 -50.89
C ASP A 287 1.70 3.54 -51.90
N ASN A 288 2.45 4.66 -51.82
CA ASN A 288 3.63 4.92 -52.65
C ASN A 288 4.96 4.57 -51.95
N CYS A 289 4.90 4.04 -50.72
CA CYS A 289 6.07 3.57 -49.98
C CYS A 289 6.35 2.10 -50.29
N ASP A 290 6.79 1.81 -51.53
CA ASP A 290 7.09 0.43 -52.00
C ASP A 290 8.48 -0.09 -51.58
N ASN A 291 9.10 0.50 -50.56
CA ASN A 291 10.32 -0.06 -49.99
C ASN A 291 9.98 -0.76 -48.69
N GLU A 292 9.98 -2.09 -48.75
CA GLU A 292 10.07 -2.95 -47.57
C GLU A 292 11.11 -2.34 -46.61
N LEU A 293 10.69 -2.04 -45.37
CA LEU A 293 11.65 -1.88 -44.29
C LEU A 293 12.61 -3.08 -44.39
N PRO A 294 13.94 -2.90 -44.26
CA PRO A 294 14.82 -4.05 -44.21
C PRO A 294 14.23 -4.99 -43.15
N PRO A 295 14.02 -6.27 -43.48
CA PRO A 295 13.43 -7.21 -42.53
C PRO A 295 14.20 -7.09 -41.22
N PHE A 296 13.48 -7.11 -40.10
CA PHE A 296 14.11 -7.29 -38.78
C PHE A 296 15.17 -8.37 -38.96
N ASN A 297 16.41 -8.05 -38.62
CA ASN A 297 17.48 -8.98 -38.82
C ASN A 297 17.24 -10.18 -37.88
N GLU A 298 16.62 -11.25 -38.39
CA GLU A 298 16.34 -12.50 -37.66
C GLU A 298 17.64 -13.18 -37.22
N ASP A 299 18.77 -12.69 -37.72
CA ASP A 299 20.09 -13.22 -37.45
C ASP A 299 20.57 -12.94 -36.02
N VAL A 300 19.99 -12.03 -35.24
CA VAL A 300 20.37 -11.85 -33.81
C VAL A 300 19.24 -12.28 -32.88
N GLN A 301 19.37 -13.46 -32.26
CA GLN A 301 18.41 -13.95 -31.26
C GLN A 301 18.76 -13.49 -29.85
N PHE A 302 17.82 -12.76 -29.24
CA PHE A 302 17.95 -12.35 -27.85
C PHE A 302 17.41 -13.45 -26.92
N ASN A 303 18.31 -14.29 -26.42
CA ASN A 303 17.98 -15.30 -25.42
C ASN A 303 18.21 -14.73 -24.01
N LEU A 304 17.15 -14.15 -23.44
CA LEU A 304 17.16 -13.76 -22.03
C LEU A 304 17.05 -15.02 -21.17
N ASP A 305 18.19 -15.44 -20.64
CA ASP A 305 18.24 -16.48 -19.61
C ASP A 305 17.85 -15.86 -18.27
N THR A 306 16.55 -15.72 -18.04
CA THR A 306 16.00 -15.45 -16.71
C THR A 306 15.99 -16.73 -15.89
N SER A 307 17.15 -17.35 -15.69
CA SER A 307 17.30 -18.31 -14.59
C SER A 307 17.25 -17.52 -13.29
N TYR A 308 16.02 -17.30 -12.79
CA TYR A 308 15.79 -16.83 -11.44
C TYR A 308 16.16 -17.98 -10.49
N ASP A 309 17.46 -18.13 -10.23
CA ASP A 309 17.97 -18.97 -9.16
C ASP A 309 17.64 -18.30 -7.81
N TYR A 310 17.69 -19.06 -6.71
CA TYR A 310 17.40 -18.65 -5.32
C TYR A 310 18.12 -17.40 -4.80
N LYS A 311 18.91 -16.71 -5.63
CA LYS A 311 19.74 -15.56 -5.30
C LYS A 311 19.31 -14.26 -5.98
N GLU A 312 18.11 -14.20 -6.56
CA GLU A 312 17.55 -12.96 -7.13
C GLU A 312 18.41 -12.34 -8.26
N LEU A 313 19.06 -13.20 -9.05
CA LEU A 313 19.94 -12.81 -10.14
C LEU A 313 19.19 -12.86 -11.48
N ILE A 314 19.18 -11.76 -12.22
CA ILE A 314 18.72 -11.68 -13.61
C ILE A 314 19.94 -11.53 -14.51
N GLN A 315 20.19 -12.51 -15.38
CA GLN A 315 21.29 -12.46 -16.34
C GLN A 315 20.79 -12.03 -17.72
N ILE A 316 21.40 -10.99 -18.26
CA ILE A 316 21.10 -10.53 -19.62
C ILE A 316 22.14 -11.14 -20.55
N LYS A 317 21.74 -12.15 -21.32
CA LYS A 317 22.58 -12.81 -22.33
C LYS A 317 22.08 -12.46 -23.73
N VAL A 318 23.01 -12.24 -24.65
CA VAL A 318 22.73 -11.99 -26.07
C VAL A 318 23.43 -13.07 -26.88
N GLU A 319 22.67 -13.77 -27.71
CA GLU A 319 23.21 -14.77 -28.63
C GLU A 319 23.19 -14.21 -30.06
N ASN A 320 24.36 -14.13 -30.69
CA ASN A 320 24.42 -13.74 -32.09
C ASN A 320 24.23 -14.99 -32.96
N THR A 321 23.02 -15.23 -33.43
CA THR A 321 22.69 -16.36 -34.32
C THR A 321 23.06 -16.12 -35.79
N GLY A 322 23.68 -14.98 -36.09
CA GLY A 322 23.88 -14.48 -37.43
C GLY A 322 25.18 -14.91 -38.04
N ASP A 323 25.42 -14.54 -39.30
CA ASP A 323 26.65 -14.84 -40.00
C ASP A 323 27.70 -13.70 -39.91
N THR A 324 27.32 -12.55 -39.36
CA THR A 324 28.21 -11.39 -39.10
C THR A 324 28.37 -11.09 -37.62
N SER A 325 29.54 -10.60 -37.22
CA SER A 325 29.77 -10.09 -35.85
C SER A 325 28.92 -8.85 -35.58
N ILE A 326 28.48 -8.68 -34.34
CA ILE A 326 27.84 -7.46 -33.86
C ILE A 326 28.69 -6.81 -32.76
N TRP A 327 28.53 -5.51 -32.59
CA TRP A 327 29.27 -4.70 -31.63
C TRP A 327 28.31 -4.00 -30.68
N TYR A 328 28.67 -3.89 -29.41
CA TYR A 328 27.89 -3.17 -28.40
C TYR A 328 28.79 -2.32 -27.51
N ASP A 329 28.22 -1.25 -26.97
CA ASP A 329 28.93 -0.27 -26.14
C ASP A 329 28.93 -0.77 -24.70
N VAL A 330 30.09 -0.85 -24.06
CA VAL A 330 30.25 -1.23 -22.65
C VAL A 330 30.65 -0.05 -21.76
N SER A 331 30.59 1.18 -22.27
CA SER A 331 30.95 2.39 -21.51
C SER A 331 29.85 2.72 -20.48
N GLY A 332 29.92 2.04 -19.34
CA GLY A 332 28.86 1.96 -18.34
C GLY A 332 28.59 3.20 -17.47
N CYS A 333 28.80 4.43 -17.92
CA CYS A 333 28.28 5.60 -17.18
C CYS A 333 27.89 6.77 -18.08
N GLY A 334 26.57 6.92 -18.26
CA GLY A 334 25.96 8.13 -18.80
C GLY A 334 24.82 7.83 -19.76
N ALA A 335 23.58 7.80 -19.25
CA ALA A 335 22.29 7.95 -19.96
C ALA A 335 22.00 7.09 -21.21
N LYS A 336 22.90 6.19 -21.63
CA LYS A 336 22.67 5.23 -22.71
C LYS A 336 23.29 3.91 -22.31
N ASN A 337 22.49 3.13 -21.60
CA ASN A 337 22.87 1.78 -21.28
C ASN A 337 22.95 0.95 -22.57
N THR A 338 23.77 -0.10 -22.53
CA THR A 338 23.82 -1.14 -23.55
C THR A 338 22.43 -1.76 -23.77
N TYR A 339 21.62 -1.78 -22.72
CA TYR A 339 20.24 -2.23 -22.70
C TYR A 339 19.36 -1.29 -21.86
N ASP A 340 18.11 -1.12 -22.24
CA ASP A 340 17.10 -0.40 -21.45
C ASP A 340 16.08 -1.43 -20.93
N ILE A 341 15.61 -1.33 -19.69
CA ILE A 341 14.52 -2.18 -19.18
C ILE A 341 13.27 -1.33 -19.02
N PHE A 342 12.13 -1.86 -19.45
CA PHE A 342 10.83 -1.24 -19.30
C PHE A 342 9.91 -2.14 -18.48
N LYS A 343 9.10 -1.57 -17.58
CA LYS A 343 8.01 -2.27 -16.88
C LYS A 343 6.69 -1.98 -17.59
N ARG A 344 5.88 -3.02 -17.82
CA ARG A 344 4.52 -2.85 -18.34
C ARG A 344 3.63 -2.35 -17.21
N ASN A 345 2.97 -1.21 -17.41
CA ASN A 345 1.94 -0.75 -16.49
C ASN A 345 0.59 -1.36 -16.88
N THR A 346 0.03 -2.18 -15.98
CA THR A 346 -1.34 -2.68 -16.05
C THR A 346 -2.32 -1.63 -15.52
N LEU A 347 -2.50 -0.52 -16.25
CA LEU A 347 -3.64 0.39 -16.04
C LEU A 347 -4.64 0.19 -17.19
N GLU A 348 -5.73 -0.52 -16.90
CA GLU A 348 -6.82 -0.83 -17.83
C GLU A 348 -7.73 0.39 -18.09
N ILE A 349 -7.19 1.52 -18.53
CA ILE A 349 -8.03 2.62 -19.04
C ILE A 349 -7.83 2.72 -20.55
N GLY A 350 -8.68 2.02 -21.30
CA GLY A 350 -8.76 2.13 -22.76
C GLY A 350 -8.02 1.06 -23.57
N GLY A 351 -7.44 0.03 -22.94
CA GLY A 351 -6.81 -1.11 -23.63
C GLY A 351 -5.45 -0.80 -24.27
N LEU A 352 -4.81 0.32 -23.93
CA LEU A 352 -3.46 0.67 -24.36
C LEU A 352 -2.44 0.25 -23.30
N THR A 353 -1.50 -0.61 -23.67
CA THR A 353 -0.38 -1.00 -22.81
C THR A 353 0.72 0.05 -22.87
N HIS A 354 1.12 0.59 -21.72
CA HIS A 354 2.25 1.53 -21.60
C HIS A 354 3.45 0.85 -20.95
N TRP A 355 4.64 1.13 -21.51
CA TRP A 355 5.93 0.68 -21.02
C TRP A 355 6.66 1.84 -20.36
N ASN A 356 6.92 1.74 -19.06
CA ASN A 356 7.69 2.73 -18.32
C ASN A 356 9.16 2.32 -18.27
N GLU A 357 10.04 3.20 -18.70
CA GLU A 357 11.49 2.99 -18.60
C GLU A 357 11.89 2.90 -17.12
N LEU A 358 12.55 1.80 -16.75
CA LEU A 358 13.16 1.61 -15.44
C LEU A 358 14.59 2.12 -15.50
N ASN A 359 14.85 3.14 -14.69
CA ASN A 359 16.19 3.70 -14.57
C ASN A 359 17.04 2.84 -13.65
N ILE A 360 17.59 1.74 -14.18
CA ILE A 360 18.48 0.81 -13.46
C ILE A 360 19.93 1.29 -13.57
N LEU A 361 20.18 2.56 -13.27
CA LEU A 361 21.56 3.03 -13.17
C LEU A 361 22.19 2.35 -11.95
N ASN A 362 23.30 1.64 -12.15
CA ASN A 362 24.16 1.15 -11.08
C ASN A 362 24.85 2.36 -10.41
N PRO A 363 24.36 2.87 -9.26
CA PRO A 363 24.85 4.14 -8.72
C PRO A 363 26.20 3.98 -8.00
N CYS A 364 26.68 2.74 -7.81
CA CYS A 364 27.71 2.44 -6.82
C CYS A 364 29.05 2.00 -7.43
N SER A 365 29.28 2.16 -8.74
CA SER A 365 30.59 1.90 -9.37
C SER A 365 31.22 3.19 -9.90
N ALA A 366 32.45 3.48 -9.49
CA ALA A 366 33.22 4.62 -10.00
C ALA A 366 33.60 4.34 -11.46
N CYS A 367 32.78 4.81 -12.40
CA CYS A 367 33.05 4.59 -13.82
C CYS A 367 34.23 5.41 -14.32
N ILE A 368 35.04 4.77 -15.14
CA ILE A 368 36.05 5.42 -15.96
C ILE A 368 35.42 5.67 -17.33
N THR A 369 35.48 6.91 -17.83
CA THR A 369 34.90 7.35 -19.10
C THR A 369 35.68 6.87 -20.33
N LEU A 370 35.97 5.57 -20.41
CA LEU A 370 36.55 4.97 -21.60
C LEU A 370 35.41 4.40 -22.44
N VAL A 371 35.22 4.99 -23.64
CA VAL A 371 34.39 4.39 -24.68
C VAL A 371 35.06 3.10 -25.09
N ASP A 372 34.40 1.98 -24.84
CA ASP A 372 34.88 0.65 -25.21
C ASP A 372 33.72 -0.13 -25.85
N PHE A 373 34.04 -0.87 -26.91
CA PHE A 373 33.07 -1.64 -27.68
C PHE A 373 33.47 -3.10 -27.65
N GLN A 374 32.52 -3.98 -27.33
CA GLN A 374 32.73 -5.42 -27.36
C GLN A 374 32.08 -6.05 -28.60
N GLU A 375 32.75 -7.05 -29.16
CA GLU A 375 32.30 -7.84 -30.31
C GLU A 375 31.61 -9.12 -29.82
N ILE A 376 30.47 -9.47 -30.41
CA ILE A 376 29.82 -10.79 -30.28
C ILE A 376 29.88 -11.46 -31.65
N LYS A 377 30.65 -12.53 -31.78
CA LYS A 377 30.87 -13.23 -33.05
C LYS A 377 29.66 -14.10 -33.44
N PRO A 378 29.53 -14.48 -34.72
CA PRO A 378 28.60 -15.51 -35.17
C PRO A 378 28.62 -16.76 -34.29
N GLY A 379 27.46 -17.14 -33.75
CA GLY A 379 27.27 -18.28 -32.85
C GLY A 379 27.76 -18.09 -31.41
N GLU A 380 28.19 -16.88 -31.03
CA GLU A 380 28.64 -16.56 -29.67
C GLU A 380 27.48 -16.05 -28.80
N THR A 381 27.49 -16.43 -27.52
CA THR A 381 26.61 -15.87 -26.49
C THR A 381 27.46 -15.01 -25.54
N ALA A 382 27.13 -13.72 -25.43
CA ALA A 382 27.76 -12.81 -24.49
C ALA A 382 26.85 -12.55 -23.28
N LEU A 383 27.43 -12.60 -22.07
CA LEU A 383 26.78 -12.08 -20.86
C LEU A 383 26.97 -10.57 -20.83
N ILE A 384 25.89 -9.83 -21.05
CA ILE A 384 25.90 -8.36 -21.11
C ILE A 384 25.92 -7.78 -19.70
N ASP A 385 25.06 -8.29 -18.82
CA ASP A 385 24.97 -7.83 -17.44
C ASP A 385 24.38 -8.89 -16.52
N THR A 386 24.64 -8.75 -15.23
CA THR A 386 24.02 -9.53 -14.15
C THR A 386 23.41 -8.56 -13.15
N TRP A 387 22.09 -8.51 -13.12
CA TRP A 387 21.35 -7.74 -12.14
C TRP A 387 21.04 -8.61 -10.92
N ASP A 388 21.78 -8.35 -9.86
CA ASP A 388 21.60 -9.00 -8.56
C ASP A 388 20.71 -8.12 -7.68
N GLN A 389 19.51 -8.56 -7.32
CA GLN A 389 18.63 -7.75 -6.46
C GLN A 389 19.09 -7.74 -4.99
N THR A 390 19.79 -8.78 -4.53
CA THR A 390 20.23 -8.90 -3.12
C THR A 390 21.33 -7.90 -2.77
N SER A 391 22.32 -7.72 -3.65
CA SER A 391 23.50 -6.90 -3.34
C SER A 391 23.26 -5.38 -3.38
N TYR A 392 22.04 -4.94 -3.73
CA TYR A 392 21.64 -3.53 -3.57
C TYR A 392 21.19 -3.18 -2.15
N HIS A 393 20.78 -4.17 -1.33
CA HIS A 393 20.28 -3.92 0.02
C HIS A 393 21.34 -3.42 1.01
N ASP A 394 22.63 -3.70 0.75
CA ASP A 394 23.72 -3.44 1.71
C ASP A 394 24.45 -2.09 1.50
N LYS A 395 24.00 -1.23 0.57
CA LYS A 395 24.68 0.04 0.25
C LYS A 395 23.82 1.27 0.58
N PRO A 396 24.04 1.96 1.71
CA PRO A 396 23.18 3.05 2.20
C PRO A 396 23.19 4.36 1.37
N GLN A 397 23.86 4.39 0.21
CA GLN A 397 23.89 5.55 -0.69
C GLN A 397 23.24 5.28 -2.06
N CYS A 398 22.65 4.11 -2.24
CA CYS A 398 21.99 3.71 -3.48
C CYS A 398 20.57 3.27 -3.09
N GLU A 399 19.54 4.10 -3.29
CA GLU A 399 18.16 3.65 -3.11
C GLU A 399 17.89 2.55 -4.15
N PRO A 400 17.69 1.28 -3.75
CA PRO A 400 17.36 0.23 -4.70
C PRO A 400 15.98 0.52 -5.27
N VAL A 401 15.85 0.50 -6.60
CA VAL A 401 14.52 0.30 -7.20
C VAL A 401 14.20 -1.17 -7.04
N GLN A 402 13.43 -1.52 -6.01
CA GLN A 402 12.88 -2.87 -5.92
C GLN A 402 11.97 -3.15 -7.11
N VAL A 403 12.07 -4.37 -7.61
CA VAL A 403 11.42 -4.80 -8.84
C VAL A 403 10.22 -5.61 -8.43
N ASP A 404 9.03 -5.04 -8.53
CA ASP A 404 7.83 -5.79 -8.18
C ASP A 404 7.55 -6.93 -9.18
N ILE A 405 6.61 -7.80 -8.82
CA ILE A 405 6.02 -8.79 -9.72
C ILE A 405 5.38 -8.06 -10.92
N GLY A 406 5.66 -8.51 -12.15
CA GLY A 406 5.14 -7.86 -13.34
C GLY A 406 5.74 -8.33 -14.67
N GLU A 407 5.30 -7.69 -15.76
CA GLU A 407 5.83 -7.87 -17.11
C GLU A 407 6.88 -6.80 -17.43
N TYR A 408 7.98 -7.24 -18.02
CA TYR A 408 9.15 -6.43 -18.31
C TYR A 408 9.56 -6.60 -19.77
N ASN A 409 10.18 -5.59 -20.35
CA ASN A 409 10.75 -5.61 -21.69
C ASN A 409 12.20 -5.12 -21.62
N VAL A 410 13.15 -5.92 -22.08
CA VAL A 410 14.56 -5.50 -22.21
C VAL A 410 14.80 -5.14 -23.66
N VAL A 411 15.36 -3.96 -23.91
CA VAL A 411 15.74 -3.47 -25.24
C VAL A 411 17.25 -3.37 -25.33
N PHE A 412 17.89 -4.27 -26.07
CA PHE A 412 19.33 -4.26 -26.33
C PHE A 412 19.66 -3.55 -27.64
N SER A 413 20.86 -2.98 -27.70
CA SER A 413 21.19 -1.89 -28.61
C SER A 413 22.60 -2.12 -29.18
N TYR A 414 22.74 -2.35 -30.49
CA TYR A 414 23.99 -2.79 -31.11
C TYR A 414 24.28 -2.19 -32.50
N TRP A 415 25.48 -2.47 -33.03
CA TRP A 415 25.95 -2.10 -34.37
C TRP A 415 26.43 -3.34 -35.14
N GLU A 416 26.17 -3.40 -36.46
CA GLU A 416 26.64 -4.50 -37.33
C GLU A 416 28.12 -4.36 -37.73
N GLU A 417 28.69 -3.16 -37.60
CA GLU A 417 30.09 -2.88 -37.91
C GLU A 417 30.79 -2.23 -36.72
N ASN A 418 32.11 -2.43 -36.62
CA ASN A 418 32.92 -1.87 -35.53
C ASN A 418 32.86 -0.33 -35.57
N PRO A 419 32.33 0.33 -34.52
CA PRO A 419 32.20 1.78 -34.50
C PRO A 419 33.53 2.54 -34.52
N LEU A 420 34.64 1.88 -34.15
CA LEU A 420 35.98 2.49 -34.11
C LEU A 420 36.67 2.52 -35.48
N THR A 421 36.25 1.69 -36.44
CA THR A 421 36.86 1.64 -37.78
C THR A 421 36.19 2.57 -38.77
N GLN A 422 34.93 2.95 -38.51
CA GLN A 422 34.21 4.00 -39.23
C GLN A 422 34.52 5.34 -38.57
N GLY A 423 35.47 6.11 -39.10
CA GLY A 423 35.86 7.43 -38.55
C GLY A 423 34.66 8.34 -38.24
N GLU A 424 34.87 9.32 -37.33
CA GLU A 424 33.92 10.15 -36.54
C GLU A 424 32.59 10.65 -37.16
N HIS A 425 32.31 10.41 -38.44
CA HIS A 425 31.15 10.93 -39.17
C HIS A 425 30.18 9.87 -39.71
N LYS A 426 30.30 8.59 -39.35
CA LYS A 426 29.33 7.55 -39.72
C LYS A 426 29.00 6.60 -38.57
N HIS A 427 28.43 7.11 -37.49
CA HIS A 427 27.72 6.24 -36.55
C HIS A 427 26.37 5.86 -37.19
N ASN A 428 26.40 4.89 -38.11
CA ASN A 428 25.22 4.31 -38.72
C ASN A 428 24.32 3.65 -37.65
N LEU A 429 23.04 3.51 -38.02
CA LEU A 429 21.91 3.15 -37.18
C LEU A 429 22.22 2.09 -36.10
N LYS A 430 22.04 2.49 -34.84
CA LYS A 430 21.96 1.58 -33.70
C LYS A 430 20.74 0.68 -33.93
N GLN A 431 20.95 -0.61 -34.16
CA GLN A 431 19.85 -1.57 -34.21
C GLN A 431 19.37 -1.86 -32.79
N LYS A 432 18.08 -2.12 -32.65
CA LYS A 432 17.45 -2.46 -31.37
C LYS A 432 16.73 -3.80 -31.49
N ILE A 433 16.95 -4.65 -30.51
CA ILE A 433 16.19 -5.90 -30.32
C ILE A 433 15.59 -5.86 -28.93
N SER A 434 14.39 -6.43 -28.78
CA SER A 434 13.70 -6.43 -27.50
C SER A 434 13.08 -7.78 -27.20
N THR A 435 13.06 -8.16 -25.92
CA THR A 435 12.32 -9.33 -25.45
C THR A 435 11.48 -8.99 -24.24
N GLU A 436 10.34 -9.65 -24.11
CA GLU A 436 9.47 -9.55 -22.93
C GLU A 436 9.73 -10.71 -21.97
N PHE A 437 9.66 -10.45 -20.67
CA PHE A 437 9.73 -11.46 -19.62
C PHE A 437 8.81 -11.13 -18.46
N ARG A 438 8.41 -12.14 -17.68
CA ARG A 438 7.60 -11.96 -16.46
C ARG A 438 8.42 -12.30 -15.24
N ILE A 439 8.34 -11.46 -14.22
CA ILE A 439 8.84 -11.74 -12.88
C ILE A 439 7.63 -12.11 -12.01
N GLY A 440 7.63 -13.31 -11.42
CA GLY A 440 6.72 -13.69 -10.33
C GLY A 440 5.46 -14.51 -10.68
N GLU A 441 5.18 -14.83 -11.95
CA GLU A 441 4.16 -15.82 -12.32
C GLU A 441 4.82 -17.14 -12.73
N TYR A 442 4.56 -18.22 -11.99
CA TYR A 442 4.94 -19.57 -12.38
C TYR A 442 3.68 -20.35 -12.75
N ASP A 443 3.67 -20.99 -13.93
CA ASP A 443 2.54 -21.78 -14.42
C ASP A 443 2.26 -23.06 -13.60
N ASP A 444 3.15 -23.42 -12.67
CA ASP A 444 3.08 -24.68 -11.94
C ASP A 444 3.19 -24.48 -10.42
N CYS A 445 2.04 -24.58 -9.74
CA CYS A 445 1.93 -24.59 -8.27
C CYS A 445 2.49 -25.87 -7.63
N THR A 446 3.00 -26.85 -8.39
CA THR A 446 3.44 -28.14 -7.83
C THR A 446 4.88 -28.16 -7.36
N ARG A 447 5.56 -27.01 -7.26
CA ARG A 447 6.92 -26.97 -6.70
C ARG A 447 6.87 -27.12 -5.18
N TYR A 448 7.75 -27.96 -4.64
CA TYR A 448 7.92 -28.17 -3.20
C TYR A 448 9.39 -27.94 -2.81
N TYR A 449 9.61 -27.40 -1.62
CA TYR A 449 10.87 -27.53 -0.90
C TYR A 449 10.94 -28.93 -0.29
N THR A 450 12.07 -29.62 -0.43
CA THR A 450 12.35 -30.82 0.37
C THR A 450 13.26 -30.41 1.53
N CYS A 451 12.73 -30.38 2.74
CA CYS A 451 13.49 -30.11 3.95
C CYS A 451 14.49 -31.25 4.22
N ALA A 452 15.49 -31.00 5.08
CA ALA A 452 16.55 -31.97 5.39
C ALA A 452 16.03 -33.28 6.02
N ASP A 453 14.85 -33.26 6.63
CA ASP A 453 14.13 -34.43 7.16
C ASP A 453 13.30 -35.19 6.10
N GLY A 454 13.29 -34.72 4.85
CA GLY A 454 12.51 -35.25 3.74
C GLY A 454 11.09 -34.69 3.64
N THR A 455 10.70 -33.75 4.51
CA THR A 455 9.38 -33.11 4.45
C THR A 455 9.25 -32.25 3.21
N GLN A 456 8.17 -32.41 2.45
CA GLN A 456 7.86 -31.58 1.30
C GLN A 456 6.95 -30.42 1.68
N VAL A 457 7.44 -29.18 1.56
CA VAL A 457 6.68 -27.95 1.84
C VAL A 457 6.35 -27.25 0.52
N PRO A 458 5.08 -26.93 0.22
CA PRO A 458 4.71 -26.29 -1.05
C PRO A 458 5.41 -24.94 -1.19
N LYS A 459 6.17 -24.78 -2.28
CA LYS A 459 6.89 -23.55 -2.64
C LYS A 459 5.95 -22.47 -3.14
N CYS A 460 4.81 -22.89 -3.71
CA CYS A 460 3.84 -22.01 -4.34
C CYS A 460 2.44 -22.29 -3.79
N SER A 461 1.71 -21.22 -3.48
CA SER A 461 0.31 -21.27 -3.09
C SER A 461 -0.56 -20.65 -4.18
N THR A 462 -1.71 -21.25 -4.45
CA THR A 462 -2.73 -20.60 -5.29
C THR A 462 -3.28 -19.39 -4.55
N VAL A 463 -3.29 -18.23 -5.22
CA VAL A 463 -3.95 -17.04 -4.67
C VAL A 463 -5.28 -16.87 -5.40
N ALA A 464 -6.36 -16.88 -4.64
CA ALA A 464 -7.69 -16.61 -5.17
C ALA A 464 -7.77 -15.12 -5.54
N ASN A 465 -7.94 -14.84 -6.83
CA ASN A 465 -8.11 -13.48 -7.33
C ASN A 465 -9.53 -12.97 -6.97
N VAL A 466 -9.63 -11.76 -6.42
CA VAL A 466 -10.85 -11.17 -5.84
C VAL A 466 -11.94 -10.89 -6.90
N ASN A 467 -11.59 -10.94 -8.18
CA ASN A 467 -12.46 -10.54 -9.30
C ASN A 467 -12.92 -11.70 -10.21
N GLY A 468 -12.74 -12.96 -9.81
CA GLY A 468 -13.35 -14.11 -10.50
C GLY A 468 -12.75 -14.50 -11.87
N ASN A 469 -11.65 -13.86 -12.31
CA ASN A 469 -10.88 -14.27 -13.49
C ASN A 469 -9.52 -14.85 -13.06
N GLY A 470 -9.37 -16.18 -13.14
CA GLY A 470 -8.10 -16.93 -13.09
C GLY A 470 -7.19 -16.65 -11.88
N GLY A 471 -7.15 -17.57 -10.90
CA GLY A 471 -6.15 -17.52 -9.82
C GLY A 471 -4.76 -17.92 -10.34
N GLY A 472 -3.74 -17.11 -10.02
CA GLY A 472 -2.33 -17.40 -10.29
C GLY A 472 -1.63 -18.08 -9.12
N CYS A 473 -0.49 -18.72 -9.39
CA CYS A 473 0.38 -19.31 -8.38
C CYS A 473 1.38 -18.25 -7.88
N VAL A 474 1.37 -17.97 -6.57
CA VAL A 474 2.38 -17.10 -5.94
C VAL A 474 3.33 -17.98 -5.16
N CYS A 475 4.61 -17.92 -5.51
CA CYS A 475 5.67 -18.66 -4.82
C CYS A 475 6.32 -17.81 -3.75
N ARG A 476 6.42 -18.34 -2.53
CA ARG A 476 7.09 -17.66 -1.42
C ARG A 476 8.59 -17.93 -1.49
N ILE A 477 9.39 -16.96 -1.07
CA ILE A 477 10.81 -16.84 -1.44
C ILE A 477 11.81 -17.42 -0.42
N SER A 478 11.40 -17.73 0.81
CA SER A 478 12.34 -18.20 1.85
C SER A 478 12.04 -19.61 2.37
N PRO A 479 12.82 -20.64 1.98
CA PRO A 479 12.70 -22.00 2.55
C PRO A 479 13.03 -22.07 4.05
N GLU A 480 13.87 -21.17 4.52
CA GLU A 480 14.38 -21.14 5.90
C GLU A 480 13.28 -20.87 6.92
N LEU A 481 12.23 -20.15 6.51
CA LEU A 481 11.05 -19.89 7.35
C LEU A 481 10.17 -21.12 7.60
N TYR A 482 10.25 -22.15 6.75
CA TYR A 482 9.29 -23.26 6.73
C TYR A 482 9.91 -24.63 6.99
N CYS A 483 11.23 -24.73 7.02
CA CYS A 483 11.94 -25.94 7.44
C CYS A 483 12.47 -25.76 8.88
N PRO A 484 12.01 -26.56 9.86
CA PRO A 484 12.22 -26.31 11.30
C PRO A 484 13.67 -26.44 11.84
N THR A 485 14.68 -26.72 11.00
CA THR A 485 16.10 -26.78 11.43
C THR A 485 17.07 -26.58 10.24
N ASN A 486 18.18 -25.87 10.47
CA ASN A 486 19.31 -25.57 9.55
C ASN A 486 19.39 -26.46 8.29
N VAL A 487 19.18 -25.85 7.11
CA VAL A 487 19.06 -26.55 5.83
C VAL A 487 20.22 -26.23 4.88
N THR A 488 20.87 -27.27 4.35
CA THR A 488 21.37 -27.29 2.97
C THR A 488 20.27 -27.91 2.10
N ALA A 489 19.68 -27.14 1.18
CA ALA A 489 18.63 -27.64 0.30
C ALA A 489 19.28 -28.37 -0.89
N VAL A 490 18.72 -29.52 -1.28
CA VAL A 490 19.12 -30.26 -2.49
C VAL A 490 17.92 -30.37 -3.41
N ASP A 491 18.10 -29.99 -4.68
CA ASP A 491 17.08 -30.06 -5.72
C ASP A 491 17.10 -31.43 -6.43
N ASP A 492 15.92 -31.97 -6.73
CA ASP A 492 15.75 -33.22 -7.49
C ASP A 492 15.74 -32.90 -8.99
N GLY A 493 16.94 -32.70 -9.54
CA GLY A 493 17.09 -32.23 -10.92
C GLY A 493 18.50 -32.36 -11.50
N THR A 494 19.10 -33.56 -11.44
CA THR A 494 20.22 -34.03 -12.29
C THR A 494 21.40 -33.08 -12.55
N THR A 495 22.42 -33.08 -11.68
CA THR A 495 23.83 -33.24 -12.09
C THR A 495 24.73 -33.44 -10.87
N THR A 496 25.44 -34.58 -10.80
CA THR A 496 26.49 -34.84 -9.81
C THR A 496 27.75 -34.07 -10.16
N VAL A 497 28.16 -33.12 -9.32
CA VAL A 497 29.57 -32.72 -9.20
C VAL A 497 29.94 -32.60 -7.71
N SER A 498 30.74 -33.54 -7.25
CA SER A 498 31.40 -33.54 -5.95
C SER A 498 32.61 -32.58 -5.99
N HIS A 499 32.57 -31.53 -5.18
CA HIS A 499 33.76 -30.94 -4.57
C HIS A 499 33.38 -30.28 -3.24
N GLN A 500 33.73 -30.94 -2.14
CA GLN A 500 33.57 -30.38 -0.80
C GLN A 500 34.83 -29.55 -0.50
N ILE A 501 34.69 -28.23 -0.46
CA ILE A 501 35.76 -27.33 -0.02
C ILE A 501 35.67 -27.24 1.52
N CYS A 502 36.74 -27.63 2.21
CA CYS A 502 36.83 -27.49 3.66
C CYS A 502 37.29 -26.07 4.05
N PRO A 503 36.70 -25.43 5.08
CA PRO A 503 37.13 -24.11 5.55
C PRO A 503 38.60 -24.08 5.98
N GLU A 504 39.29 -22.95 5.77
CA GLU A 504 40.66 -22.75 6.25
C GLU A 504 40.72 -22.95 7.77
N GLY A 505 41.59 -23.86 8.22
CA GLY A 505 41.79 -24.18 9.64
C GLY A 505 41.09 -25.44 10.15
N CYS A 506 40.33 -26.17 9.32
CA CYS A 506 39.64 -27.40 9.74
C CYS A 506 40.10 -28.64 8.96
N PHE A 507 40.03 -29.82 9.60
CA PHE A 507 40.24 -31.11 8.96
C PHE A 507 38.89 -31.81 8.73
N CYS A 508 38.65 -32.26 7.50
CA CYS A 508 37.48 -33.06 7.15
C CYS A 508 37.86 -34.56 7.13
N SER A 509 37.09 -35.37 7.84
CA SER A 509 37.13 -36.84 7.74
C SER A 509 35.74 -37.39 7.46
N ASP A 510 35.64 -38.68 7.13
CA ASP A 510 34.36 -39.39 6.92
C ASP A 510 33.41 -39.32 8.14
N ASN A 511 33.91 -38.89 9.31
CA ASN A 511 33.14 -38.72 10.54
C ASN A 511 32.87 -37.25 10.91
N GLY A 512 33.04 -36.31 9.98
CA GLY A 512 32.72 -34.88 10.18
C GLY A 512 33.94 -33.95 10.24
N ILE A 513 33.65 -32.66 10.42
CA ILE A 513 34.62 -31.55 10.46
C ILE A 513 35.13 -31.36 11.89
N VAL A 514 36.45 -31.38 12.07
CA VAL A 514 37.11 -31.09 13.36
C VAL A 514 37.97 -29.83 13.21
N CYS A 515 37.68 -28.80 14.01
CA CYS A 515 38.44 -27.56 14.07
C CYS A 515 39.06 -27.43 15.49
N GLU A 516 40.39 -27.30 15.58
CA GLU A 516 41.08 -27.10 16.87
C GLU A 516 41.13 -25.62 17.23
N ALA A 517 40.66 -25.28 18.43
CA ALA A 517 40.73 -23.91 18.96
C ALA A 517 42.15 -23.57 19.45
N GLN A 518 42.82 -22.65 18.77
CA GLN A 518 44.04 -22.01 19.26
C GLN A 518 43.67 -20.75 20.07
N ILE A 519 44.05 -20.74 21.35
CA ILE A 519 44.01 -19.58 22.23
C ILE A 519 45.27 -18.73 21.96
N GLY A 520 45.09 -17.47 21.54
CA GLY A 520 46.17 -16.48 21.45
C GLY A 520 45.62 -15.05 21.30
N PRO A 521 46.29 -14.01 21.86
CA PRO A 521 45.62 -12.83 22.41
C PRO A 521 45.71 -11.58 21.53
N GLY A 522 44.70 -10.73 21.64
CA GLY A 522 44.81 -9.29 21.39
C GLY A 522 44.42 -8.84 19.98
N GLY A 523 43.16 -8.47 19.81
CA GLY A 523 42.66 -7.66 18.71
C GLY A 523 41.33 -7.05 19.13
N ILE A 524 41.26 -5.73 19.21
CA ILE A 524 40.05 -4.97 19.55
C ILE A 524 39.30 -4.81 18.22
N GLU A 525 38.16 -5.48 18.08
CA GLU A 525 37.21 -5.26 16.98
C GLU A 525 36.28 -4.08 17.33
N PRO A 526 35.90 -3.24 16.37
CA PRO A 526 34.93 -2.18 16.60
C PRO A 526 33.51 -2.75 16.59
N ASP A 527 32.79 -2.52 17.69
CA ASP A 527 31.34 -2.70 17.83
C ASP A 527 30.60 -2.01 16.67
N TYR A 528 29.88 -2.80 15.87
CA TYR A 528 28.77 -2.33 15.06
C TYR A 528 27.48 -2.95 15.61
N PRO A 529 26.39 -2.17 15.76
CA PRO A 529 25.15 -2.68 16.32
C PRO A 529 24.52 -3.66 15.32
N SER A 530 24.29 -4.90 15.75
CA SER A 530 23.36 -5.79 15.06
C SER A 530 22.00 -5.12 15.06
N GLY A 531 21.43 -4.93 13.87
CA GLY A 531 20.00 -4.64 13.76
C GLY A 531 19.27 -5.88 14.23
N ASP A 532 18.86 -5.86 15.50
CA ASP A 532 18.18 -6.99 16.12
C ASP A 532 16.84 -7.19 15.40
N ILE A 533 16.68 -8.35 14.79
CA ILE A 533 15.40 -8.81 14.23
C ILE A 533 14.44 -8.91 15.42
N ILE A 534 13.46 -8.00 15.48
CA ILE A 534 12.42 -8.02 16.52
C ILE A 534 11.53 -9.23 16.24
N SER A 535 11.84 -10.34 16.90
CA SER A 535 11.00 -11.53 16.95
C SER A 535 10.16 -11.47 18.22
N CYS A 536 8.85 -11.59 18.09
CA CYS A 536 7.95 -11.63 19.23
C CYS A 536 7.97 -13.02 19.86
N GLU A 537 8.60 -13.16 21.04
CA GLU A 537 8.63 -14.44 21.76
C GLU A 537 7.23 -14.92 22.19
N SER A 538 6.26 -14.02 22.33
CA SER A 538 4.88 -14.34 22.76
C SER A 538 3.88 -13.36 22.17
N GLY A 539 3.63 -13.48 20.86
CA GLY A 539 2.74 -12.56 20.17
C GLY A 539 2.97 -12.47 18.67
N CYS A 540 2.31 -11.49 18.05
CA CYS A 540 2.42 -11.19 16.63
C CYS A 540 3.08 -9.82 16.45
N LEU A 541 3.86 -9.65 15.39
CA LEU A 541 4.50 -8.38 15.06
C LEU A 541 3.55 -7.52 14.22
N VAL A 542 3.26 -6.29 14.68
CA VAL A 542 2.47 -5.28 13.95
C VAL A 542 3.26 -3.97 13.94
N LYS A 543 3.70 -3.52 12.77
CA LYS A 543 4.44 -2.25 12.60
C LYS A 543 5.56 -2.09 13.67
N ASP A 544 6.40 -3.11 13.77
CA ASP A 544 7.52 -3.19 14.73
C ASP A 544 7.15 -3.29 16.23
N THR A 545 5.87 -3.47 16.55
CA THR A 545 5.37 -3.67 17.92
C THR A 545 4.87 -5.10 18.10
N CYS A 546 5.32 -5.78 19.16
CA CYS A 546 4.78 -7.09 19.51
C CYS A 546 3.45 -6.94 20.25
N VAL A 547 2.39 -7.50 19.68
CA VAL A 547 1.07 -7.59 20.31
C VAL A 547 0.84 -8.99 20.86
N THR A 548 0.14 -9.11 21.99
CA THR A 548 -0.08 -10.40 22.64
C THR A 548 -1.09 -11.27 21.88
N PHE A 549 -1.11 -12.58 22.18
CA PHE A 549 -2.11 -13.48 21.62
C PHE A 549 -3.53 -13.04 21.96
N GLY A 550 -4.43 -13.10 20.97
CA GLY A 550 -5.80 -12.63 21.08
C GLY A 550 -5.98 -11.13 20.81
N THR A 551 -4.90 -10.33 20.62
CA THR A 551 -5.02 -8.94 20.18
C THR A 551 -5.71 -8.89 18.82
N ARG A 552 -6.80 -8.13 18.74
CA ARG A 552 -7.61 -7.94 17.54
C ARG A 552 -7.14 -6.71 16.77
N ILE A 553 -7.08 -6.81 15.45
CA ILE A 553 -6.73 -5.70 14.56
C ILE A 553 -7.62 -5.75 13.30
N ASN A 554 -7.67 -4.64 12.55
CA ASN A 554 -8.16 -4.66 11.19
C ASN A 554 -6.97 -4.88 10.24
N TYR A 555 -6.90 -6.04 9.60
CA TYR A 555 -5.87 -6.39 8.64
C TYR A 555 -6.47 -6.52 7.24
N ALA A 556 -6.11 -5.62 6.32
CA ALA A 556 -6.67 -5.55 4.96
C ALA A 556 -8.21 -5.51 4.95
N ASP A 557 -8.80 -4.57 5.70
CA ASP A 557 -10.25 -4.35 5.84
C ASP A 557 -11.04 -5.54 6.41
N LYS A 558 -10.35 -6.49 7.06
CA LYS A 558 -10.97 -7.62 7.75
C LYS A 558 -10.56 -7.64 9.22
N ALA A 559 -11.53 -7.90 10.08
CA ALA A 559 -11.26 -8.13 11.49
C ALA A 559 -10.43 -9.42 11.64
N ALA A 560 -9.25 -9.29 12.24
CA ALA A 560 -8.28 -10.35 12.45
C ALA A 560 -7.82 -10.37 13.91
N TYR A 561 -7.21 -11.45 14.35
CA TYR A 561 -6.65 -11.58 15.70
C TYR A 561 -5.28 -12.28 15.66
N CYS A 562 -4.44 -11.99 16.64
CA CYS A 562 -3.15 -12.66 16.80
C CYS A 562 -3.35 -14.09 17.34
N GLY A 563 -3.13 -15.09 16.48
CA GLY A 563 -3.21 -16.51 16.79
C GLY A 563 -2.01 -17.00 17.61
N LEU A 564 -2.14 -18.18 18.22
CA LEU A 564 -1.10 -18.80 19.04
C LEU A 564 0.14 -19.24 18.25
N ASP A 565 0.08 -19.19 16.93
CA ASP A 565 1.16 -19.53 16.01
C ASP A 565 1.99 -18.30 15.57
N ASN A 566 1.83 -17.16 16.27
CA ASN A 566 2.42 -15.86 15.96
C ASN A 566 1.98 -15.30 14.60
N SER A 567 0.82 -15.74 14.07
CA SER A 567 0.24 -15.22 12.83
C SER A 567 -1.12 -14.55 13.05
N PHE A 568 -1.51 -13.66 12.12
CA PHE A 568 -2.84 -13.07 12.15
C PHE A 568 -3.85 -13.96 11.43
N GLU A 569 -4.90 -14.36 12.16
CA GLU A 569 -6.02 -15.13 11.64
C GLU A 569 -7.26 -14.25 11.49
N ILE A 570 -8.06 -14.47 10.45
CA ILE A 570 -9.31 -13.73 10.22
C ILE A 570 -10.39 -14.21 11.20
N GLN A 571 -11.14 -13.29 11.78
CA GLN A 571 -12.24 -13.61 12.67
C GLN A 571 -13.47 -14.14 11.90
N ASN A 572 -14.06 -15.18 12.46
CA ASN A 572 -15.24 -15.88 12.00
C ASN A 572 -16.52 -15.08 12.24
N ASP A 573 -17.47 -15.22 11.32
CA ASP A 573 -18.82 -14.66 11.42
C ASP A 573 -19.69 -15.39 12.44
N VAL A 574 -20.88 -14.85 12.73
CA VAL A 574 -21.89 -15.52 13.57
C VAL A 574 -22.22 -16.91 13.00
N ASP A 575 -22.49 -17.87 13.89
CA ASP A 575 -22.76 -19.29 13.62
C ASP A 575 -21.58 -20.12 13.07
N ALA A 576 -20.44 -19.51 12.75
CA ALA A 576 -19.25 -20.24 12.33
C ALA A 576 -18.60 -20.97 13.51
N GLU A 577 -17.91 -22.08 13.22
CA GLU A 577 -17.22 -22.87 14.24
C GLU A 577 -16.07 -22.06 14.87
N CYS A 578 -15.90 -22.22 16.19
CA CYS A 578 -14.85 -21.55 16.95
C CYS A 578 -14.36 -22.42 18.10
N ASN A 579 -13.11 -22.24 18.52
CA ASN A 579 -12.58 -22.88 19.74
C ASN A 579 -12.43 -21.88 20.90
N ASN A 580 -12.26 -20.59 20.61
CA ASN A 580 -12.12 -19.55 21.60
C ASN A 580 -12.80 -18.23 21.17
N ASN A 581 -12.92 -17.29 22.11
CA ASN A 581 -13.65 -16.02 21.88
C ASN A 581 -12.97 -15.10 20.86
N TYR A 582 -11.65 -15.18 20.69
CA TYR A 582 -10.89 -14.33 19.76
C TYR A 582 -11.16 -14.69 18.31
N GLU A 583 -11.57 -15.94 18.03
CA GLU A 583 -11.96 -16.40 16.70
C GLU A 583 -13.24 -15.72 16.21
N CYS A 584 -14.11 -15.21 17.07
CA CYS A 584 -15.42 -14.66 16.66
C CYS A 584 -15.40 -13.14 16.52
N LYS A 585 -15.97 -12.59 15.44
CA LYS A 585 -16.18 -11.13 15.30
C LYS A 585 -16.93 -10.55 16.49
N THR A 586 -17.92 -11.28 17.01
CA THR A 586 -18.75 -10.94 18.16
C THR A 586 -18.05 -11.04 19.52
N ASN A 587 -16.83 -11.60 19.55
CA ASN A 587 -16.08 -11.88 20.78
C ASN A 587 -16.71 -12.90 21.73
N PHE A 588 -17.61 -13.75 21.21
CA PHE A 588 -18.23 -14.77 22.03
C PHE A 588 -18.36 -16.08 21.26
N CYS A 589 -17.56 -17.05 21.69
CA CYS A 589 -17.62 -18.42 21.25
C CYS A 589 -18.32 -19.27 22.32
N SER A 590 -19.41 -19.94 21.96
CA SER A 590 -20.15 -20.78 22.89
C SER A 590 -20.56 -22.08 22.22
N ASN A 591 -20.35 -23.21 22.90
CA ASN A 591 -20.62 -24.54 22.35
C ASN A 591 -19.99 -24.78 20.97
N GLY A 592 -18.83 -24.18 20.70
CA GLY A 592 -18.09 -24.33 19.45
C GLY A 592 -18.62 -23.48 18.29
N ALA A 593 -19.49 -22.50 18.52
CA ALA A 593 -19.97 -21.57 17.50
C ALA A 593 -19.96 -20.11 17.97
N CYS A 594 -19.79 -19.17 17.04
CA CYS A 594 -19.80 -17.73 17.32
C CYS A 594 -21.22 -17.19 17.51
N TYR A 595 -21.49 -16.43 18.59
CA TYR A 595 -22.81 -15.82 18.85
C TYR A 595 -22.72 -14.31 19.03
N ASP A 596 -23.75 -13.59 18.57
CA ASP A 596 -23.91 -12.16 18.78
C ASP A 596 -24.84 -11.88 19.98
N ILE A 597 -24.26 -11.82 21.18
CA ILE A 597 -25.03 -11.49 22.40
C ILE A 597 -25.62 -10.09 22.31
N VAL A 598 -24.89 -9.13 21.73
CA VAL A 598 -25.32 -7.73 21.67
C VAL A 598 -26.54 -7.62 20.73
N GLY A 599 -26.50 -8.30 19.59
CA GLY A 599 -27.64 -8.44 18.68
C GLY A 599 -28.87 -9.05 19.36
N GLU A 600 -28.72 -10.17 20.07
CA GLU A 600 -29.85 -10.80 20.78
C GLU A 600 -30.39 -9.93 21.93
N MET A 601 -29.51 -9.21 22.64
CA MET A 601 -29.92 -8.27 23.68
C MET A 601 -30.69 -7.06 23.12
N ALA A 602 -30.31 -6.55 21.95
CA ALA A 602 -31.04 -5.49 21.27
C ALA A 602 -32.45 -5.94 20.87
N GLU A 603 -32.60 -7.17 20.38
CA GLU A 603 -33.92 -7.73 20.04
C GLU A 603 -34.81 -7.94 21.28
N THR A 604 -34.23 -8.41 22.38
CA THR A 604 -34.98 -8.61 23.64
C THR A 604 -35.34 -7.31 24.34
N GLN A 605 -34.52 -6.26 24.25
CA GLN A 605 -34.87 -4.91 24.72
C GLN A 605 -36.03 -4.31 23.93
N GLY A 606 -36.06 -4.49 22.60
CA GLY A 606 -37.21 -4.09 21.78
C GLY A 606 -38.50 -4.81 22.21
N LEU A 607 -38.41 -6.09 22.57
CA LEU A 607 -39.56 -6.84 23.09
C LEU A 607 -40.03 -6.32 24.45
N LEU A 608 -39.10 -5.95 25.34
CA LEU A 608 -39.38 -5.35 26.63
C LEU A 608 -40.02 -3.97 26.48
N GLU A 609 -39.56 -3.12 25.55
CA GLU A 609 -40.20 -1.84 25.23
C GLU A 609 -41.62 -2.01 24.69
N ILE A 610 -41.86 -3.03 23.86
CA ILE A 610 -43.20 -3.35 23.38
C ILE A 610 -44.10 -3.77 24.56
N ILE A 611 -43.58 -4.58 25.48
CA ILE A 611 -44.32 -5.02 26.67
C ILE A 611 -44.56 -3.86 27.63
N THR A 612 -43.59 -2.98 27.87
CA THR A 612 -43.74 -1.83 28.77
C THR A 612 -44.69 -0.79 28.17
N ASN A 613 -44.64 -0.53 26.87
CA ASN A 613 -45.61 0.33 26.17
C ASN A 613 -47.02 -0.26 26.15
N PHE A 614 -47.15 -1.59 26.02
CA PHE A 614 -48.43 -2.26 26.18
C PHE A 614 -48.98 -2.10 27.61
N LEU A 615 -48.12 -2.27 28.62
CA LEU A 615 -48.51 -2.14 30.03
C LEU A 615 -48.83 -0.68 30.41
N SER A 616 -48.09 0.32 29.93
CA SER A 616 -48.38 1.73 30.22
C SER A 616 -49.73 2.14 29.62
N ASN A 617 -50.01 1.74 28.37
CA ASN A 617 -51.31 1.96 27.72
C ASN A 617 -52.45 1.22 28.41
N PHE A 618 -52.19 0.03 28.97
CA PHE A 618 -53.22 -0.75 29.65
C PHE A 618 -53.53 -0.23 31.06
N PHE A 619 -52.53 0.29 31.78
CA PHE A 619 -52.68 0.74 33.16
C PHE A 619 -52.79 2.26 33.34
N GLY A 620 -52.62 3.06 32.29
CA GLY A 620 -52.82 4.50 32.33
C GLY A 620 -51.79 5.24 33.18
N PHE A 621 -50.56 4.74 33.23
CA PHE A 621 -49.42 5.49 33.76
C PHE A 621 -48.98 6.47 32.66
N GLU A 622 -49.41 7.72 32.75
CA GLU A 622 -48.77 8.85 32.06
C GLU A 622 -47.49 9.26 32.78
#